data_AF-A0A972QJ32-F1
#
_entry.id   AF-A0A972QJ32-F1
#
_cell.length_a   1.000
_cell.length_b   1.000
_cell.length_c   1.000
_cell.angle_alpha   90.00
_cell.angle_beta   90.00
_cell.angle_gamma   90.00
#
_symmetry.space_group_name_H-M   'P 1'
#
loop_
_entity.id
_entity.type
_entity.pdbx_description
1 polymer ?
#
loop_
_entity_poly.entity_id
_entity_poly.type
_entity_poly.pdbx_seq_one_letter_code
_entity_poly.pdbx_strand_id
1 'polypeptide(L)'
;MWKRRVVEDVTFGLAQEVALRQRYQKDGFGLESAFGNERQARARIEELKRKFGLSEADIRLVQNIAKVGAQEKITWQVYAKGGKGVNVFLPGS
;
A
#
# COMPACT_ATOMS: atom_id res chain seq x y z
N MET A 1 17.10 -10.64 17.16
CA MET A 1 17.08 -10.06 15.80
C MET A 1 15.63 -9.69 15.48
N TRP A 2 15.23 -8.44 15.72
CA TRP A 2 13.83 -8.03 15.56
C TRP A 2 13.55 -7.81 14.06
N LYS A 3 12.66 -8.62 13.49
CA LYS A 3 12.18 -8.45 12.11
C LYS A 3 11.57 -7.06 12.00
N ARG A 4 12.22 -6.14 11.26
CA ARG A 4 11.66 -4.83 10.93
C ARG A 4 10.26 -5.05 10.36
N ARG A 5 9.25 -4.49 11.03
CA ARG A 5 7.90 -4.40 10.44
C ARG A 5 8.08 -3.69 9.10
N VAL A 6 7.70 -4.38 8.03
CA VAL A 6 7.64 -3.80 6.67
C VAL A 6 6.23 -3.28 6.39
N VAL A 7 5.30 -3.58 7.29
CA VAL A 7 3.92 -3.08 7.26
C VAL A 7 3.90 -1.76 8.02
N GLU A 8 3.58 -0.69 7.30
CA GLU A 8 3.67 0.67 7.86
C GLU A 8 2.37 1.09 8.52
N ASP A 9 1.23 0.66 7.96
CA ASP A 9 -0.08 0.91 8.52
C ASP A 9 -0.95 -0.35 8.43
N VAL A 10 -1.86 -0.50 9.41
CA VAL A 10 -2.92 -1.51 9.40
C VAL A 10 -4.25 -0.79 9.53
N THR A 11 -5.21 -1.08 8.64
CA THR A 11 -6.55 -0.49 8.67
C THR A 11 -7.61 -1.54 8.93
N PHE A 12 -8.63 -1.15 9.69
CA PHE A 12 -9.80 -1.98 9.99
C PHE A 12 -11.05 -1.39 9.34
N GLY A 13 -11.51 -2.04 8.28
CA GLY A 13 -12.69 -1.66 7.52
C GLY A 13 -12.52 -0.41 6.64
N LEU A 14 -13.58 -0.12 5.89
CA LEU A 14 -13.57 0.89 4.82
C LEU A 14 -13.27 2.31 5.34
N ALA A 15 -13.81 2.69 6.50
CA ALA A 15 -13.63 4.04 7.02
C ALA A 15 -12.16 4.37 7.31
N GLN A 16 -11.42 3.45 7.92
CA GLN A 16 -9.99 3.64 8.18
C GLN A 16 -9.16 3.56 6.91
N GLU A 17 -9.52 2.66 5.99
CA GLU A 17 -8.86 2.58 4.67
C GLU A 17 -8.99 3.90 3.90
N VAL A 18 -10.19 4.49 3.85
CA VAL A 18 -10.42 5.77 3.16
C VAL A 18 -9.66 6.90 3.84
N ALA A 19 -9.69 6.98 5.17
CA ALA A 19 -8.96 8.01 5.91
C ALA A 19 -7.44 7.92 5.69
N LEU A 20 -6.89 6.69 5.70
CA LEU A 20 -5.48 6.44 5.41
C LEU A 20 -5.14 6.85 3.98
N ARG A 21 -5.95 6.43 3.01
CA ARG A 21 -5.76 6.76 1.60
C ARG A 21 -5.73 8.27 1.36
N GLN A 22 -6.65 9.02 1.98
CA GLN A 22 -6.68 10.48 1.89
C GLN A 22 -5.43 11.13 2.49
N ARG A 23 -4.92 10.61 3.61
CA ARG A 23 -3.66 11.09 4.21
C ARG A 23 -2.49 10.86 3.26
N TYR A 24 -2.35 9.63 2.77
CA TYR A 24 -1.30 9.25 1.83
C TYR A 24 -1.33 10.08 0.55
N GLN A 25 -2.51 10.39 0.02
CA GLN A 25 -2.65 11.27 -1.14
C GLN A 25 -2.12 12.67 -0.89
N LYS A 26 -2.38 13.26 0.29
CA LYS A 26 -1.80 14.56 0.69
C LYS A 26 -0.27 14.50 0.78
N ASP A 27 0.27 13.35 1.16
CA ASP A 27 1.71 13.10 1.23
C ASP A 27 2.33 12.74 -0.15
N GLY A 28 1.52 12.73 -1.21
CA GLY A 28 1.94 12.43 -2.58
C GLY A 28 1.99 10.93 -2.93
N PHE A 29 1.43 10.07 -2.09
CA PHE A 29 1.31 8.64 -2.33
C PHE A 29 -0.04 8.29 -2.96
N GLY A 30 -0.02 7.41 -3.96
CA GLY A 30 -1.22 6.80 -4.53
C GLY A 30 -1.19 5.29 -4.38
N LEU A 31 -2.37 4.67 -4.46
CA LEU A 31 -2.48 3.21 -4.45
C LEU A 31 -1.94 2.67 -5.78
N GLU A 32 -0.92 1.82 -5.73
CA GLU A 32 -0.29 1.24 -6.92
C GLU A 32 -0.92 -0.11 -7.24
N SER A 33 -0.95 -1.02 -6.26
CA SER A 33 -1.49 -2.37 -6.40
C SER A 33 -2.11 -2.87 -5.09
N ALA A 34 -3.00 -3.85 -5.18
CA ALA A 34 -3.56 -4.56 -4.03
C ALA A 34 -3.52 -6.08 -4.26
N PHE A 35 -3.18 -6.85 -3.23
CA PHE A 35 -2.95 -8.29 -3.30
C PHE A 35 -3.68 -9.03 -2.17
N GLY A 36 -4.04 -10.29 -2.43
CA GLY A 36 -4.63 -11.16 -1.40
C GLY A 36 -3.61 -11.73 -0.40
N ASN A 37 -2.31 -11.59 -0.65
CA ASN A 37 -1.25 -12.07 0.25
C ASN A 37 -0.03 -11.14 0.28
N GLU A 38 0.71 -11.22 1.37
CA GLU A 38 1.87 -10.36 1.65
C GLU A 38 3.03 -10.62 0.69
N ARG A 39 3.25 -11.87 0.29
CA ARG A 39 4.38 -12.26 -0.56
C ARG A 39 4.33 -11.57 -1.92
N GLN A 40 3.17 -11.50 -2.54
CA GLN A 40 2.98 -10.80 -3.81
C GLN A 40 3.18 -9.29 -3.66
N ALA A 41 2.65 -8.69 -2.58
CA ALA A 41 2.85 -7.27 -2.32
C ALA A 41 4.33 -6.93 -2.14
N ARG A 42 5.08 -7.75 -1.41
CA ARG A 42 6.54 -7.59 -1.25
C ARG A 42 7.30 -7.75 -2.56
N ALA A 43 6.94 -8.75 -3.37
CA ALA A 43 7.56 -8.92 -4.69
C ALA A 43 7.32 -7.70 -5.59
N ARG A 44 6.11 -7.11 -5.53
CA ARG A 44 5.80 -5.87 -6.25
C ARG A 44 6.64 -4.69 -5.77
N ILE A 45 6.82 -4.54 -4.45
CA ILE A 45 7.68 -3.49 -3.87
C ILE A 45 9.11 -3.60 -4.42
N GLU A 46 9.70 -4.79 -4.42
CA GLU A 46 11.06 -4.98 -4.94
C GLU A 46 11.16 -4.73 -6.45
N GLU A 47 10.11 -5.05 -7.21
CA GLU A 47 10.04 -4.68 -8.62
C GLU A 47 10.00 -3.16 -8.82
N LEU A 48 9.16 -2.44 -8.06
CA LEU A 48 9.04 -0.99 -8.15
C LEU A 48 10.36 -0.29 -7.79
N LYS A 49 11.05 -0.74 -6.74
CA LYS A 49 12.38 -0.25 -6.38
C LYS A 49 13.37 -0.42 -7.52
N ARG A 50 13.44 -1.60 -8.12
CA ARG A 50 14.37 -1.91 -9.22
C ARG A 50 14.03 -1.16 -10.51
N LYS A 51 12.75 -1.09 -10.87
CA LYS A 51 12.29 -0.56 -12.16
C LYS A 51 12.28 0.97 -12.19
N PHE A 52 11.92 1.60 -11.08
CA PHE A 52 11.70 3.05 -11.01
C PHE A 52 12.66 3.75 -10.04
N GLY A 53 13.61 3.03 -9.43
CA GLY A 53 14.54 3.62 -8.47
C GLY A 53 13.84 4.22 -7.25
N LEU A 54 12.76 3.55 -6.79
CA LEU A 54 12.08 3.93 -5.55
C LEU A 54 12.91 3.50 -4.35
N SER A 55 12.94 4.35 -3.33
CA SER A 55 13.51 4.04 -2.03
C SER A 55 12.44 3.51 -1.06
N GLU A 56 12.84 3.03 0.12
CA GLU A 56 11.88 2.70 1.19
C GLU A 56 11.01 3.90 1.56
N ALA A 57 11.54 5.13 1.46
CA ALA A 57 10.79 6.34 1.76
C ALA A 57 9.66 6.60 0.74
N ASP A 58 9.76 6.06 -0.47
CA ASP A 58 8.81 6.26 -1.57
C ASP A 58 7.71 5.20 -1.64
N ILE A 59 7.71 4.21 -0.75
CA ILE A 59 6.77 3.09 -0.75
C ILE A 59 6.15 2.92 0.64
N ARG A 60 4.87 2.52 0.68
CA ARG A 60 4.21 2.05 1.91
C ARG A 60 3.50 0.74 1.63
N LEU A 61 3.69 -0.23 2.53
CA LEU A 61 2.92 -1.46 2.54
C LEU A 61 1.87 -1.37 3.65
N VAL A 62 0.62 -1.51 3.27
CA VAL A 62 -0.52 -1.40 4.17
C VAL A 62 -1.27 -2.73 4.20
N GLN A 63 -1.67 -3.15 5.39
CA GLN A 63 -2.56 -4.29 5.57
C GLN A 63 -3.97 -3.77 5.88
N ASN A 64 -4.93 -4.04 4.99
CA ASN A 64 -6.33 -3.72 5.22
C ASN A 64 -7.11 -4.97 5.63
N ILE A 65 -7.80 -4.91 6.76
CA ILE A 65 -8.60 -5.99 7.33
C ILE A 65 -10.06 -5.56 7.28
N ALA A 66 -10.86 -6.19 6.44
CA ALA A 66 -12.28 -5.90 6.29
C ALA A 66 -13.14 -7.10 6.68
N LYS A 67 -14.26 -6.87 7.35
CA LYS A 67 -15.28 -7.92 7.56
C LYS A 67 -16.16 -8.04 6.33
N VAL A 68 -16.31 -9.25 5.81
CA VAL A 68 -17.22 -9.60 4.72
C VAL A 68 -18.13 -10.70 5.24
N GLY A 69 -19.32 -10.32 5.71
CA GLY A 69 -20.20 -11.22 6.46
C GLY A 69 -19.54 -11.69 7.76
N ALA A 70 -19.40 -13.01 7.92
CA ALA A 70 -18.77 -13.63 9.10
C ALA A 70 -17.24 -13.81 8.95
N GLN A 71 -16.66 -13.50 7.79
CA GLN A 71 -15.24 -13.72 7.52
C GLN A 71 -14.45 -12.42 7.49
N GLU A 72 -13.18 -12.49 7.89
CA GLU A 72 -12.22 -11.42 7.71
C GLU A 72 -11.47 -11.60 6.39
N LYS A 73 -11.45 -10.55 5.58
CA LYS A 73 -10.67 -10.47 4.35
C LYS A 73 -9.49 -9.54 4.58
N ILE A 74 -8.29 -10.08 4.41
CA ILE A 74 -7.04 -9.32 4.45
C ILE A 74 -6.64 -8.96 3.03
N THR A 75 -6.36 -7.68 2.79
CA THR A 75 -5.81 -7.17 1.53
C THR A 75 -4.52 -6.43 1.82
N TRP A 76 -3.48 -6.73 1.04
CA TRP A 76 -2.17 -6.09 1.13
C TRP A 76 -2.06 -5.04 0.05
N GLN A 77 -1.98 -3.78 0.44
CA GLN A 77 -1.99 -2.62 -0.46
C GLN A 77 -0.58 -2.02 -0.54
N VAL A 78 -0.09 -1.86 -1.75
CA VAL A 78 1.17 -1.17 -2.02
C VAL A 78 0.84 0.24 -2.46
N TYR A 79 1.28 1.23 -1.68
CA TYR A 79 1.24 2.63 -2.04
C TYR A 79 2.63 3.07 -2.46
N ALA A 80 2.70 3.89 -3.50
CA ALA A 80 3.94 4.45 -4.01
C ALA A 80 3.79 5.95 -4.18
N LYS A 81 4.88 6.68 -4.00
CA LYS A 81 4.93 8.11 -4.28
C LYS A 81 4.74 8.35 -5.77
N GLY A 82 3.81 9.23 -6.12
CA GLY A 82 3.58 9.63 -7.50
C GLY A 82 4.83 10.28 -8.09
N GLY A 83 5.15 9.96 -9.35
CA GLY A 83 6.36 10.42 -10.04
C GLY A 83 7.21 9.26 -10.57
N LYS A 84 8.32 9.59 -11.26
CA LYS A 84 9.27 8.62 -11.85
C LYS A 84 8.64 7.56 -12.77
N GLY A 85 7.47 7.84 -13.35
CA GLY A 85 6.77 6.91 -14.26
C GLY A 85 6.01 5.78 -13.57
N VAL A 86 5.84 5.82 -12.24
CA VAL A 86 5.02 4.86 -11.49
C VAL A 86 3.54 5.18 -11.72
N ASN A 87 2.76 4.18 -12.11
CA ASN A 87 1.31 4.32 -12.26
C ASN A 87 0.64 4.14 -10.90
N VAL A 88 0.09 5.21 -10.35
CA VAL A 88 -0.61 5.19 -9.06
C VAL A 88 -2.00 5.77 -9.23
N PHE A 89 -2.98 5.19 -8.53
CA PHE A 89 -4.32 5.71 -8.49
C PHE A 89 -4.39 6.92 -7.56
N LEU A 90 -4.54 8.10 -8.16
CA LEU A 90 -4.89 9.35 -7.48
C LEU A 90 -6.30 9.76 -7.97
N PRO A 91 -7.28 9.95 -7.08
CA PRO A 91 -8.56 10.50 -7.49
C PRO A 91 -8.36 11.94 -7.95
N GLY A 92 -8.68 12.22 -9.22
CA GLY A 92 -8.60 13.55 -9.83
C GLY A 92 -7.56 13.75 -10.94
N SER A 93 -6.82 12.71 -11.34
CA SER A 93 -5.97 12.69 -12.54
C SER A 93 -6.67 12.15 -13.77
#